data_AF-A0A1R1ATB2-F1
#
_entry.id   AF-A0A1R1ATB2-F1
#
_cell.length_a   1.000
_cell.length_b   1.000
_cell.length_c   1.000
_cell.angle_alpha   90.00
_cell.angle_beta   90.00
_cell.angle_gamma   90.00
#
_symmetry.space_group_name_H-M   'P 1'
#
loop_
_entity.id
_entity.type
_entity.pdbx_description
1 polymer ?
#
loop_
_entity_poly.entity_id
_entity_poly.type
_entity_poly.pdbx_seq_one_letter_code
_entity_poly.pdbx_strand_id
1 'polypeptide(L)'
;MESAESAERIRLEIEPGWLKGKVDGADESSGTYEVSVQVKTLNPAAREAVLAYLEEDPQALYRLLAGQDALWLAELAPSPLQGEEPAADARCTCGQRACGHAAALLAAAALRLAAEPLQQLTLLGLPREALLAGVFDAWAKAAPPPAGGSAAEKATRAKEKGPSGPSPGEWVAEAAAEGRLHRPGPQLSELAVQLSPPPPADQLGPVGDWTSLLPGVRGASKALSVIARGAAKQAEQKRRNLKSP
;
A
#
# COMPACT_ATOMS: atom_id res chain seq x y z
N MET A 1 24.89 -18.37 -15.21
CA MET A 1 23.85 -19.33 -14.76
C MET A 1 24.05 -19.77 -13.30
N GLU A 2 25.16 -19.44 -12.63
CA GLU A 2 25.40 -19.75 -11.19
C GLU A 2 24.60 -18.89 -10.17
N SER A 3 23.98 -17.79 -10.60
CA SER A 3 23.33 -16.84 -9.70
C SER A 3 21.95 -17.30 -9.19
N ALA A 4 21.31 -18.26 -9.86
CA ALA A 4 19.97 -18.72 -9.49
C ALA A 4 20.01 -19.84 -8.43
N GLU A 5 20.91 -20.83 -8.57
CA GLU A 5 21.05 -21.93 -7.59
C GLU A 5 21.58 -21.45 -6.22
N SER A 6 22.33 -20.33 -6.21
CA SER A 6 22.84 -19.72 -4.98
C SER A 6 21.73 -19.03 -4.17
N ALA A 7 20.66 -18.55 -4.83
CA ALA A 7 19.57 -17.84 -4.17
C ALA A 7 18.57 -18.81 -3.49
N GLU A 8 18.42 -20.03 -4.01
CA GLU A 8 17.51 -21.05 -3.46
C GLU A 8 17.98 -21.61 -2.10
N ARG A 9 19.25 -21.40 -1.75
CA ARG A 9 19.90 -21.86 -0.51
C ARG A 9 19.90 -20.82 0.61
N ILE A 10 19.28 -19.65 0.39
CA ILE A 10 19.32 -18.53 1.32
C ILE A 10 17.90 -18.13 1.71
N ARG A 11 17.54 -18.35 2.99
CA ARG A 11 16.27 -17.87 3.55
C ARG A 11 16.51 -16.56 4.29
N LEU A 12 15.85 -15.50 3.83
CA LEU A 12 15.98 -14.14 4.38
C LEU A 12 14.73 -13.74 5.17
N GLU A 13 14.96 -13.23 6.37
CA GLU A 13 13.97 -12.62 7.25
C GLU A 13 14.39 -11.18 7.54
N ILE A 14 13.48 -10.25 7.30
CA ILE A 14 13.71 -8.81 7.45
C ILE A 14 12.78 -8.29 8.53
N GLU A 15 13.37 -7.79 9.60
CA GLU A 15 12.69 -7.14 10.72
C GLU A 15 13.18 -5.70 10.84
N PRO A 16 12.43 -4.82 11.52
CA PRO A 16 12.90 -3.46 11.83
C PRO A 16 14.26 -3.46 12.53
N GLY A 17 15.28 -2.92 11.84
CA GLY A 17 16.65 -2.83 12.33
C GLY A 17 17.43 -4.15 12.37
N TRP A 18 16.89 -5.24 11.84
CA TRP A 18 17.52 -6.56 11.86
C TRP A 18 17.34 -7.29 10.54
N LEU A 19 18.46 -7.75 9.99
CA LEU A 19 18.49 -8.69 8.88
C LEU A 19 18.94 -10.05 9.42
N LYS A 20 18.12 -11.07 9.24
CA LYS A 20 18.44 -12.44 9.63
C LYS A 20 18.35 -13.35 8.42
N GLY A 21 19.12 -14.42 8.42
CA GLY A 21 18.81 -15.50 7.52
C GLY A 21 19.68 -16.73 7.68
N LYS A 22 19.30 -17.74 6.92
CA LYS A 22 19.88 -19.08 6.92
C LYS A 22 20.53 -19.33 5.59
N VAL A 23 21.81 -19.72 5.62
CA VAL A 23 22.61 -20.06 4.45
C VAL A 23 22.97 -21.53 4.58
N ASP A 24 22.51 -22.35 3.63
CA ASP A 24 22.92 -23.74 3.57
C ASP A 24 24.36 -23.85 3.07
N GLY A 25 25.13 -24.77 3.67
CA GLY A 25 26.51 -24.98 3.28
C GLY A 25 26.65 -25.53 1.85
N ALA A 26 27.86 -25.45 1.29
CA ALA A 26 28.12 -25.79 -0.10
C ALA A 26 27.86 -27.27 -0.44
N ASP A 27 27.98 -28.17 0.55
CA ASP A 27 27.75 -29.61 0.45
C ASP A 27 26.57 -30.04 1.33
N GLU A 28 25.85 -31.13 0.97
CA GLU A 28 24.75 -31.69 1.81
C GLU A 28 25.22 -32.12 3.23
N SER A 29 26.52 -32.31 3.42
CA SER A 29 27.14 -32.61 4.71
C SER A 29 27.47 -31.36 5.54
N SER A 30 27.38 -30.17 4.94
CA SER A 30 27.62 -28.88 5.58
C SER A 30 26.31 -28.37 6.19
N GLY A 31 26.25 -28.24 7.52
CA GLY A 31 25.05 -27.77 8.22
C GLY A 31 24.61 -26.36 7.80
N THR A 32 23.37 -25.98 8.15
CA THR A 32 22.84 -24.63 7.92
C THR A 32 23.47 -23.61 8.87
N TYR A 33 23.92 -22.48 8.33
CA TYR A 33 24.50 -21.38 9.09
C TYR A 33 23.48 -20.25 9.27
N GLU A 34 23.38 -19.72 10.48
CA GLU A 34 22.55 -18.56 10.79
C GLU A 34 23.41 -17.31 10.82
N VAL A 35 22.97 -16.30 10.07
CA VAL A 35 23.60 -14.99 9.99
C VAL A 35 22.61 -13.93 10.47
N SER A 36 23.07 -13.04 11.33
CA SER A 36 22.31 -11.89 11.83
C SER A 36 23.12 -10.62 11.67
N VAL A 37 22.49 -9.56 11.18
CA VAL A 37 23.10 -8.25 10.97
C VAL A 37 22.20 -7.20 11.59
N GLN A 38 22.77 -6.36 12.44
CA GLN A 38 22.07 -5.21 13.00
C GLN A 38 22.18 -4.05 12.02
N VAL A 39 21.06 -3.40 11.74
CA VAL A 39 20.99 -2.28 10.80
C VAL A 39 20.52 -1.03 11.52
N LYS A 40 21.19 0.08 11.26
CA LYS A 40 20.80 1.38 11.78
C LYS A 40 19.47 1.82 11.14
N THR A 41 18.48 2.09 11.98
CA THR A 41 17.18 2.60 11.55
C THR A 41 17.24 4.08 11.16
N LEU A 42 16.24 4.54 10.42
CA LEU A 42 16.08 5.96 10.10
C LEU A 42 16.00 6.78 11.39
N ASN A 43 16.69 7.92 11.39
CA ASN A 43 16.52 8.91 12.44
C ASN A 43 15.13 9.58 12.29
N PRO A 44 14.63 10.27 13.34
CA PRO A 44 13.30 10.87 13.30
C PRO A 44 13.10 11.87 12.14
N ALA A 45 14.12 12.65 11.80
CA ALA A 45 14.04 13.64 10.72
C ALA A 45 13.91 12.99 9.33
N ALA A 46 14.68 11.93 9.07
CA ALA A 46 14.62 11.19 7.82
C ALA A 46 13.31 10.41 7.69
N ARG A 47 12.81 9.85 8.81
CA ARG A 47 11.48 9.24 8.85
C ARG A 47 10.39 10.25 8.48
N GLU A 48 10.44 11.45 9.06
CA GLU A 48 9.46 12.49 8.75
C GLU A 48 9.54 12.95 7.29
N ALA A 49 10.74 13.06 6.73
CA ALA A 49 10.93 13.42 5.32
C ALA A 49 10.29 12.40 4.36
N VAL A 50 10.41 11.09 4.65
CA VAL A 50 9.75 10.03 3.87
C VAL A 50 8.23 10.16 3.97
N LEU A 51 7.69 10.40 5.17
CA LEU A 51 6.25 10.55 5.38
C LEU A 51 5.70 11.78 4.67
N ALA A 52 6.37 12.93 4.78
CA ALA A 52 5.98 14.18 4.13
C ALA A 52 5.97 14.03 2.60
N TYR A 53 6.98 13.36 2.03
CA TYR A 53 7.01 13.09 0.58
C TYR A 53 5.81 12.26 0.12
N LEU A 54 5.46 11.20 0.85
CA LEU A 54 4.34 10.32 0.52
C LEU A 54 2.96 10.96 0.80
N GLU A 55 2.90 11.90 1.74
CA GLU A 55 1.72 12.74 1.97
C GLU A 55 1.43 13.62 0.75
N GLU A 56 2.46 14.25 0.19
CA GLU A 56 2.34 15.15 -0.97
C GLU A 56 2.10 14.40 -2.30
N ASP A 57 2.62 13.18 -2.44
CA ASP A 57 2.47 12.35 -3.64
C ASP A 57 1.76 11.00 -3.37
N PRO A 58 0.41 10.97 -3.41
CA PRO A 58 -0.36 9.73 -3.32
C PRO A 58 -0.03 8.70 -4.42
N GLN A 59 0.47 9.14 -5.58
CA GLN A 59 0.85 8.22 -6.65
C GLN A 59 2.15 7.49 -6.30
N ALA A 60 3.11 8.17 -5.67
CA ALA A 60 4.31 7.52 -5.15
C ALA A 60 3.97 6.47 -4.09
N LEU A 61 3.02 6.76 -3.18
CA LEU A 61 2.51 5.78 -2.23
C LEU A 61 1.89 4.56 -2.92
N TYR A 62 1.04 4.77 -3.92
CA TYR A 62 0.43 3.67 -4.67
C TYR A 62 1.49 2.78 -5.34
N ARG A 63 2.49 3.38 -6.01
CA ARG A 63 3.56 2.64 -6.68
C ARG A 63 4.40 1.82 -5.68
N LEU A 64 4.73 2.43 -4.54
CA LEU A 64 5.43 1.76 -3.45
C LEU A 64 4.64 0.53 -2.96
N LEU A 65 3.33 0.68 -2.74
CA LEU A 65 2.45 -0.42 -2.30
C LEU A 65 2.25 -1.51 -3.37
N ALA A 66 2.37 -1.14 -4.64
CA ALA A 66 2.33 -2.07 -5.77
C ALA A 66 3.67 -2.77 -6.02
N GLY A 67 4.69 -2.54 -5.19
CA GLY A 67 6.02 -3.13 -5.35
C GLY A 67 6.78 -2.59 -6.57
N GLN A 68 6.44 -1.40 -7.05
CA GLN A 68 7.13 -0.76 -8.16
C GLN A 68 8.32 0.07 -7.68
N ASP A 69 9.24 0.37 -8.61
CA ASP A 69 10.46 1.14 -8.33
C ASP A 69 10.16 2.49 -7.66
N ALA A 70 10.94 2.78 -6.61
CA ALA A 70 10.84 3.99 -5.82
C ALA A 70 12.15 4.79 -5.90
N LEU A 71 12.39 5.48 -7.03
CA LEU A 71 13.64 6.23 -7.27
C LEU A 71 13.94 7.27 -6.18
N TRP A 72 12.90 7.90 -5.62
CA TRP A 72 13.00 8.87 -4.52
C TRP A 72 13.59 8.25 -3.24
N LEU A 73 13.52 6.93 -3.07
CA LEU A 73 13.95 6.24 -1.87
C LEU A 73 15.47 6.32 -1.71
N ALA A 74 16.23 6.32 -2.81
CA ALA A 74 17.68 6.40 -2.78
C ALA A 74 18.18 7.70 -2.11
N GLU A 75 17.42 8.80 -2.24
CA GLU A 75 17.75 10.10 -1.66
C GLU A 75 17.26 10.23 -0.21
N LEU A 76 16.02 9.81 0.07
CA LEU A 76 15.39 10.02 1.38
C LEU A 76 15.71 8.92 2.41
N ALA A 77 15.99 7.71 1.94
CA ALA A 77 16.25 6.54 2.78
C ALA A 77 17.19 5.57 2.06
N PRO A 78 18.48 5.93 1.88
CA PRO A 78 19.45 5.12 1.15
C PRO A 78 19.57 3.72 1.75
N SER A 79 19.91 2.74 0.89
CA SER A 79 19.98 1.35 1.31
C SER A 79 21.03 1.16 2.41
N PRO A 80 20.66 0.54 3.55
CA PRO A 80 21.57 0.35 4.67
C PRO A 80 22.66 -0.69 4.39
N LEU A 81 22.55 -1.43 3.28
CA LEU A 81 23.50 -2.45 2.87
C LEU A 81 24.61 -1.91 1.95
N GLN A 82 24.58 -0.60 1.64
CA GLN A 82 25.64 0.05 0.88
C GLN A 82 26.79 0.45 1.82
N GLY A 83 27.97 -0.14 1.61
CA GLY A 83 29.20 0.14 2.37
C GLY A 83 29.76 -1.07 3.13
N GLU A 84 30.84 -0.85 3.90
CA GLU A 84 31.56 -1.92 4.63
C GLU A 84 30.99 -2.19 6.03
N GLU A 85 30.32 -1.20 6.64
CA GLU A 85 29.70 -1.29 7.98
C GLU A 85 28.78 -2.51 8.18
N PRO A 86 27.81 -2.83 7.29
CA PRO A 86 26.93 -3.99 7.49
C PRO A 86 27.68 -5.33 7.46
N ALA A 87 28.83 -5.42 6.80
CA ALA A 87 29.68 -6.60 6.82
C ALA A 87 30.44 -6.76 8.14
N ALA A 88 30.78 -5.65 8.80
CA ALA A 88 31.45 -5.64 10.10
C ALA A 88 30.52 -6.08 11.25
N ASP A 89 29.25 -5.69 11.20
CA ASP A 89 28.24 -6.03 12.22
C ASP A 89 27.60 -7.42 12.04
N ALA A 90 27.94 -8.13 10.96
CA ALA A 90 27.41 -9.45 10.68
C ALA A 90 27.95 -10.52 11.64
N ARG A 91 27.04 -11.19 12.34
CA ARG A 91 27.31 -12.31 13.24
C ARG A 91 26.83 -13.60 12.60
N CYS A 92 27.75 -14.53 12.40
CA CYS A 92 27.47 -15.85 11.82
C CYS A 92 27.77 -16.97 12.82
N THR A 93 26.93 -18.01 12.84
CA THR A 93 27.15 -19.20 13.70
C THR A 93 28.40 -20.00 13.36
N CYS A 94 29.04 -19.76 12.20
CA CYS A 94 30.36 -20.34 11.88
C CYS A 94 31.51 -19.79 12.76
N GLY A 95 31.27 -18.73 13.55
CA GLY A 95 32.25 -18.16 14.48
C GLY A 95 33.27 -17.20 13.84
N GLN A 96 33.30 -17.07 12.52
CA GLN A 96 34.16 -16.12 11.81
C GLN A 96 33.44 -14.81 11.49
N ARG A 97 34.14 -13.68 11.69
CA ARG A 97 33.72 -12.37 11.18
C ARG A 97 34.00 -12.29 9.69
N ALA A 98 33.15 -11.60 8.93
CA ALA A 98 33.27 -11.45 7.47
C ALA A 98 33.44 -12.78 6.70
N CYS A 99 32.67 -13.81 7.08
CA CYS A 99 32.67 -15.10 6.40
C CYS A 99 31.89 -15.08 5.08
N GLY A 100 32.13 -16.09 4.21
CA GLY A 100 31.41 -16.25 2.95
C GLY A 100 29.88 -16.34 3.11
N HIS A 101 29.38 -16.93 4.20
CA HIS A 101 27.95 -17.00 4.49
C HIS A 101 27.35 -15.60 4.74
N ALA A 102 28.06 -14.74 5.47
CA ALA A 102 27.62 -13.37 5.73
C ALA A 102 27.63 -12.54 4.44
N ALA A 103 28.66 -12.69 3.61
CA ALA A 103 28.72 -12.04 2.31
C ALA A 103 27.59 -12.50 1.38
N ALA A 104 27.30 -13.80 1.33
CA ALA A 104 26.20 -14.37 0.55
C ALA A 104 24.84 -13.84 1.02
N LEU A 105 24.60 -13.81 2.34
CA LEU A 105 23.38 -13.25 2.91
C LEU A 105 23.20 -11.77 2.53
N LEU A 106 24.25 -10.96 2.70
CA LEU A 106 24.21 -9.52 2.41
C LEU A 106 23.97 -9.25 0.92
N ALA A 107 24.59 -10.03 0.03
CA ALA A 107 24.35 -9.93 -1.40
C ALA A 107 22.90 -10.29 -1.78
N ALA A 108 22.37 -11.39 -1.22
CA ALA A 108 20.98 -11.79 -1.43
C ALA A 108 19.99 -10.75 -0.88
N ALA A 109 20.29 -10.19 0.30
CA ALA A 109 19.48 -9.13 0.89
C ALA A 109 19.51 -7.86 0.03
N ALA A 110 20.67 -7.44 -0.48
CA ALA A 110 20.76 -6.26 -1.35
C ALA A 110 19.90 -6.41 -2.62
N LEU A 111 19.89 -7.58 -3.25
CA LEU A 111 19.04 -7.88 -4.40
C LEU A 111 17.54 -7.81 -4.03
N ARG A 112 17.16 -8.41 -2.89
CA ARG A 112 15.77 -8.41 -2.43
C ARG A 112 15.27 -7.01 -2.09
N LEU A 113 16.08 -6.20 -1.40
CA LEU A 113 15.76 -4.83 -1.05
C LEU A 113 15.62 -3.92 -2.28
N ALA A 114 16.43 -4.16 -3.32
CA ALA A 114 16.30 -3.44 -4.59
C ALA A 114 15.01 -3.78 -5.34
N ALA A 115 14.55 -5.04 -5.25
CA ALA A 115 13.30 -5.48 -5.87
C ALA A 115 12.04 -5.14 -5.04
N GLU A 116 12.17 -4.99 -3.72
CA GLU A 116 11.05 -4.75 -2.81
C GLU A 116 11.30 -3.51 -1.91
N PRO A 117 10.98 -2.29 -2.39
CA PRO A 117 11.27 -1.05 -1.67
C PRO A 117 10.61 -0.95 -0.28
N LEU A 118 9.44 -1.59 -0.09
CA LEU A 118 8.78 -1.69 1.21
C LEU A 118 9.58 -2.50 2.23
N GLN A 119 10.32 -3.52 1.79
CA GLN A 119 11.19 -4.28 2.68
C GLN A 119 12.40 -3.45 3.11
N GLN A 120 12.91 -2.56 2.25
CA GLN A 120 13.97 -1.63 2.62
C GLN A 120 13.49 -0.65 3.70
N LEU A 121 12.31 -0.07 3.53
CA LEU A 121 11.70 0.80 4.55
C LEU A 121 11.44 0.05 5.86
N THR A 122 11.00 -1.21 5.78
CA THR A 122 10.81 -2.07 6.95
C THR A 122 12.12 -2.29 7.71
N LEU A 123 13.19 -2.68 7.00
CA LEU A 123 14.53 -2.85 7.60
C LEU A 123 15.03 -1.57 8.26
N LEU A 124 14.73 -0.43 7.64
CA LEU A 124 15.07 0.90 8.16
C LEU A 124 14.16 1.39 9.32
N GLY A 125 13.23 0.56 9.79
CA GLY A 125 12.39 0.85 10.95
C GLY A 125 11.06 1.54 10.63
N LEU A 126 10.67 1.60 9.35
CA LEU A 126 9.39 2.15 8.90
C LEU A 126 8.56 1.05 8.19
N PRO A 127 7.95 0.13 8.95
CA PRO A 127 7.12 -0.92 8.37
C PRO A 127 5.86 -0.34 7.72
N ARG A 128 5.23 -1.12 6.84
CA ARG A 128 4.04 -0.74 6.08
C ARG A 128 2.93 -0.13 6.95
N GLU A 129 2.66 -0.73 8.10
CA GLU A 129 1.59 -0.29 9.01
C GLU A 129 1.89 1.10 9.57
N ALA A 130 3.14 1.33 10.00
CA ALA A 130 3.57 2.62 10.54
C ALA A 130 3.62 3.71 9.45
N LEU A 131 4.01 3.33 8.23
CA LEU A 131 4.01 4.21 7.06
C LEU A 131 2.59 4.66 6.71
N LEU A 132 1.66 3.70 6.56
CA LEU A 132 0.26 4.00 6.22
C LEU A 132 -0.45 4.77 7.32
N ALA A 133 -0.20 4.43 8.59
CA ALA A 133 -0.74 5.18 9.71
C ALA A 133 -0.28 6.65 9.67
N GLY A 134 1.01 6.91 9.39
CA GLY A 134 1.54 8.26 9.28
C GLY A 134 0.89 9.07 8.16
N VAL A 135 0.86 8.51 6.94
CA VAL A 135 0.31 9.20 5.76
C VAL A 135 -1.20 9.42 5.89
N PHE A 136 -1.96 8.40 6.30
CA PHE A 136 -3.41 8.52 6.42
C PHE A 136 -3.85 9.43 7.57
N ASP A 137 -3.10 9.47 8.68
CA ASP A 137 -3.37 10.43 9.76
C ASP A 137 -3.16 11.88 9.28
N ALA A 138 -2.12 12.14 8.49
CA ALA A 138 -1.88 13.45 7.91
C ALA A 138 -3.02 13.87 6.96
N TRP A 139 -3.43 12.99 6.05
CA TRP A 139 -4.57 13.24 5.16
C TRP A 139 -5.90 13.42 5.92
N ALA A 140 -6.12 12.66 6.99
CA ALA A 140 -7.30 12.79 7.83
C ALA A 140 -7.35 14.16 8.53
N LYS A 141 -6.20 14.66 9.00
CA LYS A 141 -6.07 15.99 9.62
C LYS A 141 -6.24 17.12 8.60
N ALA A 142 -5.78 16.92 7.37
CA ALA A 142 -5.92 17.89 6.28
C ALA A 142 -7.35 17.92 5.68
N ALA A 143 -8.12 16.84 5.86
CA ALA A 143 -9.47 16.76 5.33
C ALA A 143 -10.38 17.83 5.99
N PRO A 144 -11.15 18.60 5.20
CA PRO A 144 -12.10 19.54 5.76
C PRO A 144 -13.14 18.78 6.60
N PRO A 145 -13.61 19.34 7.72
CA PRO A 145 -14.63 18.70 8.53
C PRO A 145 -15.85 18.40 7.65
N PRO A 146 -16.45 17.20 7.77
CA PRO A 146 -17.58 16.84 6.94
C PRO A 146 -18.69 17.87 7.12
N ALA A 147 -19.21 18.40 6.01
CA ALA A 147 -20.39 19.25 6.03
C ALA A 147 -21.59 18.41 6.50
N GLY A 148 -21.86 18.47 7.81
CA GLY A 148 -22.99 17.82 8.46
C GLY A 148 -22.62 16.60 9.30
N GLY A 149 -22.52 16.84 10.61
CA GLY A 149 -22.56 15.85 11.69
C GLY A 149 -21.34 14.95 11.80
N SER A 150 -20.90 14.68 13.03
CA SER A 150 -19.73 13.83 13.25
C SER A 150 -19.95 12.41 12.69
N ALA A 151 -18.88 11.70 12.32
CA ALA A 151 -18.98 10.32 11.88
C ALA A 151 -19.73 9.41 12.89
N ALA A 152 -19.67 9.76 14.18
CA ALA A 152 -20.43 9.10 15.24
C ALA A 152 -21.95 9.35 15.15
N GLU A 153 -22.39 10.51 14.67
CA GLU A 153 -23.82 10.80 14.40
C GLU A 153 -24.33 10.07 13.16
N LYS A 154 -23.47 9.77 12.18
CA LYS A 154 -23.86 8.97 11.00
C LYS A 154 -23.93 7.48 11.32
N ALA A 155 -23.03 6.96 12.16
CA ALA A 155 -23.07 5.57 12.62
C ALA A 155 -24.34 5.26 13.44
N THR A 156 -24.85 6.24 14.19
CA THR A 156 -26.10 6.11 14.96
C THR A 156 -27.37 6.36 14.12
N ARG A 157 -27.22 6.88 12.90
CA ARG A 157 -28.34 7.13 11.96
C ARG A 157 -28.57 6.02 10.94
N ALA A 158 -27.83 4.91 10.99
CA ALA A 158 -28.14 3.70 10.24
C ALA A 158 -29.41 3.04 10.81
N LYS A 159 -30.55 3.71 10.61
CA LYS A 159 -31.86 3.11 10.79
C LYS A 159 -32.17 2.39 9.49
N GLU A 160 -32.01 1.08 9.53
CA GLU A 160 -32.40 0.11 8.52
C GLU A 160 -33.83 0.38 8.07
N LYS A 161 -33.97 0.76 6.81
CA LYS A 161 -35.10 0.46 5.91
C LYS A 161 -34.74 1.04 4.56
N GLY A 162 -33.96 0.27 3.79
CA GLY A 162 -33.97 0.45 2.34
C GLY A 162 -35.39 0.20 1.83
N PRO A 163 -35.90 0.98 0.86
CA PRO A 163 -37.20 0.72 0.28
C PRO A 163 -37.10 -0.59 -0.51
N SER A 164 -37.87 -1.58 -0.08
CA SER A 164 -38.08 -2.89 -0.73
C SER A 164 -37.02 -3.97 -0.45
N GLY A 165 -37.01 -4.49 0.77
CA GLY A 165 -36.43 -5.79 1.11
C GLY A 165 -36.64 -6.14 2.59
N PRO A 166 -36.75 -7.43 2.95
CA PRO A 166 -36.72 -7.83 4.35
C PRO A 166 -35.42 -7.33 4.98
N SER A 167 -35.52 -6.84 6.21
CA SER A 167 -34.36 -6.38 6.96
C SER A 167 -33.38 -7.54 7.17
N PRO A 168 -32.07 -7.26 7.36
CA PRO A 168 -31.08 -8.29 7.65
C PRO A 168 -31.48 -9.20 8.82
N GLY A 169 -32.12 -8.63 9.86
CA GLY A 169 -32.65 -9.39 11.00
C GLY A 169 -33.81 -10.32 10.64
N GLU A 170 -34.73 -9.89 9.77
CA GLU A 170 -35.83 -10.74 9.28
C GLU A 170 -35.30 -11.89 8.42
N TRP A 171 -34.31 -11.62 7.56
CA TRP A 171 -33.67 -12.66 6.75
C TRP A 171 -32.98 -13.73 7.62
N VAL A 172 -32.27 -13.31 8.67
CA VAL A 172 -31.60 -14.25 9.60
C VAL A 172 -32.62 -15.07 10.41
N ALA A 173 -33.71 -14.43 10.86
CA ALA A 173 -34.78 -15.12 11.59
C ALA A 173 -35.49 -16.16 10.72
N GLU A 174 -35.76 -15.83 9.46
CA GLU A 174 -36.35 -16.75 8.48
C GLU A 174 -35.39 -17.89 8.14
N ALA A 175 -34.11 -17.59 7.86
CA ALA A 175 -33.10 -18.61 7.62
C ALA A 175 -32.89 -19.55 8.82
N ALA A 176 -33.03 -19.05 10.05
CA ALA A 176 -33.00 -19.87 11.26
C ALA A 176 -34.23 -20.77 11.38
N ALA A 177 -35.43 -20.22 11.15
CA ALA A 177 -36.68 -20.98 11.20
C ALA A 177 -36.75 -22.08 10.14
N GLU A 178 -36.17 -21.84 8.95
CA GLU A 178 -36.10 -22.82 7.87
C GLU A 178 -34.89 -23.77 7.97
N GLY A 179 -34.05 -23.63 9.01
CA GLY A 179 -32.84 -24.44 9.21
C GLY A 179 -31.78 -24.22 8.13
N ARG A 180 -31.78 -23.07 7.45
CA ARG A 180 -30.88 -22.74 6.32
C ARG A 180 -29.62 -21.97 6.73
N LEU A 181 -29.41 -21.71 8.02
CA LEU A 181 -28.20 -21.01 8.52
C LEU A 181 -26.87 -21.65 8.07
N HIS A 182 -26.86 -22.97 7.84
CA HIS A 182 -25.68 -23.71 7.42
C HIS A 182 -25.55 -23.88 5.90
N ARG A 183 -26.54 -23.40 5.12
CA ARG A 183 -26.44 -23.43 3.67
C ARG A 183 -25.73 -22.17 3.17
N PRO A 184 -24.77 -22.29 2.24
CA PRO A 184 -24.23 -21.13 1.54
C PRO A 184 -25.38 -20.29 0.97
N GLY A 185 -25.29 -18.97 1.10
CA GLY A 185 -26.23 -18.07 0.45
C GLY A 185 -26.22 -18.23 -1.07
N PRO A 186 -27.22 -17.68 -1.78
CA PRO A 186 -27.29 -17.75 -3.24
C PRO A 186 -25.99 -17.22 -3.85
N GLN A 187 -25.49 -17.91 -4.87
CA GLN A 187 -24.28 -17.49 -5.55
C GLN A 187 -24.55 -16.21 -6.35
N LEU A 188 -23.51 -15.40 -6.59
CA LEU A 188 -23.66 -14.14 -7.33
C LEU A 188 -24.27 -14.33 -8.72
N SER A 189 -24.06 -15.51 -9.33
CA SER A 189 -24.62 -15.93 -10.61
C SER A 189 -26.13 -16.21 -10.59
N GLU A 190 -26.72 -16.43 -9.42
CA GLU A 190 -28.15 -16.73 -9.23
C GLU A 190 -28.98 -15.46 -8.98
N LEU A 191 -28.32 -14.32 -8.73
CA LEU A 191 -28.96 -13.03 -8.56
C LEU A 191 -29.30 -12.41 -9.92
N ALA A 192 -30.57 -12.50 -10.32
CA ALA A 192 -31.11 -11.74 -11.43
C ALA A 192 -31.26 -10.26 -11.03
N VAL A 193 -30.17 -9.50 -11.16
CA VAL A 193 -30.22 -8.03 -11.02
C VAL A 193 -30.89 -7.47 -12.27
N GLN A 194 -32.16 -7.07 -12.15
CA GLN A 194 -32.78 -6.23 -13.17
C GLN A 194 -32.16 -4.84 -13.10
N LEU A 195 -31.07 -4.65 -13.84
CA LEU A 195 -30.57 -3.32 -14.15
C LEU A 195 -31.56 -2.69 -15.13
N SER A 196 -32.14 -1.54 -14.77
CA SER A 196 -32.85 -0.75 -15.77
C SER A 196 -31.90 -0.48 -16.93
N PRO A 197 -32.36 -0.58 -18.19
CA PRO A 197 -31.51 -0.32 -19.34
C PRO A 197 -30.90 1.08 -19.19
N PRO A 198 -29.60 1.26 -19.52
CA PRO A 198 -28.98 2.56 -19.47
C PRO A 198 -29.79 3.55 -20.30
N PRO A 199 -29.95 4.81 -19.86
CA PRO A 199 -30.64 5.80 -20.65
C PRO A 199 -29.97 5.90 -22.04
N PRO A 200 -30.75 6.08 -23.11
CA PRO A 200 -30.23 6.08 -24.47
C PRO A 200 -29.20 7.21 -24.64
N ALA A 201 -28.26 7.02 -25.57
CA ALA A 201 -27.05 7.83 -25.70
C ALA A 201 -27.29 9.31 -26.01
N ASP A 202 -28.49 9.65 -26.47
CA ASP A 202 -29.01 11.00 -26.70
C ASP A 202 -29.49 11.70 -25.42
N GLN A 203 -29.75 10.94 -24.35
CA GLN A 203 -30.06 11.44 -23.00
C GLN A 203 -28.83 11.47 -22.08
N LEU A 204 -27.75 10.80 -22.48
CA LEU A 204 -26.44 11.06 -21.93
C LEU A 204 -26.01 12.43 -22.45
N GLY A 205 -26.12 13.46 -21.61
CA GLY A 205 -25.63 14.80 -21.92
C GLY A 205 -24.16 14.77 -22.39
N PRO A 206 -23.67 15.84 -23.04
CA PRO A 206 -22.31 15.87 -23.61
C PRO A 206 -21.28 15.40 -22.58
N VAL A 207 -20.27 14.64 -23.03
CA VAL A 207 -19.19 14.12 -22.18
C VAL A 207 -18.62 15.28 -21.34
N GLY A 208 -19.00 15.32 -20.06
CA GLY A 208 -18.69 16.45 -19.19
C GLY A 208 -19.87 17.05 -18.43
N ASP A 209 -21.13 16.69 -18.70
CA ASP A 209 -22.25 17.20 -17.91
C ASP A 209 -22.55 16.36 -16.66
N TRP A 210 -21.56 16.35 -15.77
CA TRP A 210 -21.63 15.72 -14.44
C TRP A 210 -22.68 16.36 -13.53
N THR A 211 -23.30 17.48 -13.94
CA THR A 211 -24.34 18.15 -13.14
C THR A 211 -25.59 17.30 -13.00
N SER A 212 -25.87 16.43 -13.99
CA SER A 212 -26.96 15.45 -13.97
C SER A 212 -26.85 14.45 -12.81
N LEU A 213 -25.64 14.18 -12.32
CA LEU A 213 -25.38 13.30 -11.17
C LEU A 213 -25.55 13.99 -9.82
N LEU A 214 -25.76 15.31 -9.79
CA LEU A 214 -25.90 16.11 -8.57
C LEU A 214 -27.23 16.87 -8.52
N PRO A 215 -28.38 16.20 -8.71
CA PRO A 215 -29.68 16.86 -8.65
C PRO A 215 -29.92 17.44 -7.25
N GLY A 216 -30.27 18.73 -7.19
CA GLY A 216 -30.57 19.44 -5.94
C GLY A 216 -29.39 20.17 -5.29
N VAL A 217 -28.17 20.04 -5.81
CA VAL A 217 -27.01 20.80 -5.31
C VAL A 217 -26.95 22.17 -5.97
N ARG A 218 -27.32 23.22 -5.21
CA ARG A 218 -27.24 24.62 -5.67
C ARG A 218 -25.80 24.98 -6.05
N GLY A 219 -25.59 25.36 -7.31
CA GLY A 219 -24.29 25.81 -7.81
C GLY A 219 -23.34 24.71 -8.28
N ALA A 220 -23.79 23.45 -8.41
CA ALA A 220 -22.97 22.33 -8.87
C ALA A 220 -22.21 22.61 -10.18
N SER A 221 -22.89 23.20 -11.17
CA SER A 221 -22.27 23.59 -12.45
C SER A 221 -21.10 24.56 -12.27
N LYS A 222 -21.23 25.57 -11.39
CA LYS A 222 -20.18 26.54 -11.12
C LYS A 222 -18.98 25.88 -10.44
N ALA A 223 -19.22 25.03 -9.44
CA ALA A 223 -18.15 24.30 -8.74
C ALA A 223 -17.38 23.37 -9.69
N LEU A 224 -18.09 22.58 -10.50
CA LEU A 224 -17.49 21.69 -11.50
C LEU A 224 -16.65 22.47 -12.53
N SER A 225 -17.08 23.68 -12.94
CA SER A 225 -16.31 24.54 -13.85
C SER A 225 -14.98 25.04 -13.25
N VAL A 226 -14.91 25.20 -11.92
CA VAL A 226 -13.71 25.63 -11.21
C VAL A 226 -12.73 24.47 -11.12
N ILE A 227 -13.24 23.28 -10.77
CA ILE A 227 -12.45 22.05 -10.69
C ILE A 227 -11.86 21.70 -12.07
N ALA A 228 -12.68 21.72 -13.13
CA ALA A 228 -12.23 21.42 -14.48
C ALA A 228 -11.11 22.36 -14.96
N ARG A 229 -11.24 23.67 -14.68
CA ARG A 229 -10.18 24.65 -14.99
C ARG A 229 -8.91 24.44 -14.17
N GLY A 230 -9.04 24.11 -12.89
CA GLY A 230 -7.91 23.79 -12.02
C GLY A 230 -7.15 22.55 -12.52
N ALA A 231 -7.87 21.48 -12.84
CA ALA A 231 -7.30 20.24 -13.37
C ALA A 231 -6.59 20.47 -14.71
N ALA A 232 -7.21 21.21 -15.64
CA ALA A 232 -6.61 21.55 -16.92
C ALA A 232 -5.31 22.36 -16.77
N LYS A 233 -5.28 23.33 -15.84
CA LYS A 233 -4.10 24.14 -15.56
C LYS A 233 -2.96 23.30 -14.96
N GLN A 234 -3.27 22.40 -14.03
CA GLN A 234 -2.27 21.50 -13.45
C GLN A 234 -1.72 20.49 -14.47
N ALA A 235 -2.58 19.94 -15.32
CA ALA A 235 -2.16 19.03 -16.39
C ALA A 235 -1.18 19.72 -17.37
N GLU A 236 -1.47 20.97 -17.75
CA GLU A 236 -0.57 21.75 -18.61
C GLU A 236 0.75 22.09 -17.92
N GLN A 237 0.72 22.43 -16.62
CA GLN A 237 1.94 22.71 -15.86
C GLN A 237 2.83 21.46 -15.72
N LYS A 238 2.25 20.30 -15.43
CA LYS A 238 2.98 19.02 -15.42
C LYS A 238 3.53 18.68 -16.80
N ARG A 239 2.77 18.89 -17.89
CA ARG A 239 3.23 18.68 -19.26
C ARG A 239 4.45 19.54 -19.61
N ARG A 240 4.48 20.79 -19.15
CA ARG A 240 5.62 21.70 -19.35
C ARG A 240 6.85 21.25 -18.56
N ASN A 241 6.66 20.85 -17.29
CA ASN A 241 7.73 20.35 -16.45
C ASN A 241 8.35 19.04 -16.99
N LEU A 242 7.57 18.22 -17.71
CA LEU A 242 8.07 17.01 -18.38
C LEU A 242 8.79 17.28 -19.71
N LYS A 243 8.72 18.51 -20.26
CA LYS A 243 9.33 18.91 -21.54
C LYS A 243 10.53 19.83 -21.40
N SER A 244 10.83 20.31 -20.20
CA SER A 244 12.08 21.02 -19.90
C SER A 244 13.13 19.99 -19.50
N PRO A 245 14.20 19.79 -20.30
CA PRO A 245 15.36 19.00 -19.89
C PRO A 245 16.13 19.68 -18.75
#